data_AF-A0A7C6V2I2-F1
#
_entry.id   AF-A0A7C6V2I2-F1
#
_cell.length_a   1.000
_cell.length_b   1.000
_cell.length_c   1.000
_cell.angle_alpha   90.00
_cell.angle_beta   90.00
_cell.angle_gamma   90.00
#
_symmetry.space_group_name_H-M   'P 1'
#
loop_
_entity.id
_entity.type
_entity.pdbx_description
1 polymer ?
#
loop_
_entity_poly.entity_id
_entity_poly.type
_entity_poly.pdbx_seq_one_letter_code
_entity_poly.pdbx_strand_id
1 'polypeptide(L)'
;MKRLCGFTVLVVFALVLFSAGAALGAPDLEVTCNGDRVDDGDDLLVSEKTVNVSVYDQDGETNSLLINGKTAATVAGKVYTWSKNISLVPGVNKIAIEAKWSGGSSEEFTFYVKRADTPVPGLSYHVPSLPASGKLEGLNKAFVLTYSSSVLVDEDGDIVDDQGVDFEICSAPSDPDERRPDGYHLLASPNFPYVLRIQPEDPDARFVRPGQLTLPYDQNISATQADRLAIWYSPDNDWNDSDNVNLGGYTDPGKHTVTASLPLGGEWDGYYAVFLSQREFLEFTDPVGSAMSWAYSPVVCLYAKGIAEPNDQGPVPLERNRKKVISAGWFGLKNDDNTQKSVTRLEFATMMVKGLGFPLLEKPGRYEEVFRDVRSWDEPSDSNYFGQYYPGSNYYKPSLVQYVETAARNGIVSGYPDGTFGPMRSLTRQEAAVILARVAGLKLPDDDQKTVQDLQRTFGDSGAIASWAAPSVYAAQKAKLIVGMPDPDSQKMVFKPDDPLSRAEAISLAYRLLKKLKKI
;
A
#
# COMPACT_ATOMS: atom_id res chain seq x y z
N MET A 1 14.26 -92.90 74.19
CA MET A 1 13.74 -93.69 73.05
C MET A 1 13.21 -92.74 71.99
N LYS A 2 13.72 -92.86 70.75
CA LYS A 2 13.19 -92.42 69.43
C LYS A 2 12.71 -90.95 69.25
N ARG A 3 13.47 -90.15 68.46
CA ARG A 3 13.15 -89.55 67.12
C ARG A 3 11.90 -88.64 67.11
N LEU A 4 11.88 -87.44 66.52
CA LEU A 4 12.26 -87.05 65.15
C LEU A 4 12.33 -85.51 64.99
N CYS A 5 13.02 -85.05 63.94
CA CYS A 5 13.34 -83.68 63.54
C CYS A 5 12.17 -82.73 63.26
N GLY A 6 12.48 -81.42 63.31
CA GLY A 6 11.76 -80.36 62.60
C GLY A 6 12.30 -78.96 62.96
N PHE A 7 13.27 -78.46 62.19
CA PHE A 7 13.82 -77.10 62.31
C PHE A 7 13.07 -76.17 61.35
N THR A 8 12.46 -75.09 61.86
CA THR A 8 12.10 -73.90 61.07
C THR A 8 12.25 -72.67 61.96
N VAL A 9 13.24 -71.83 61.66
CA VAL A 9 13.50 -70.53 62.31
C VAL A 9 12.65 -69.47 61.60
N LEU A 10 11.74 -68.84 62.34
CA LEU A 10 10.91 -67.73 61.87
C LEU A 10 11.69 -66.43 62.04
N VAL A 11 12.12 -65.81 60.93
CA VAL A 11 12.72 -64.48 60.90
C VAL A 11 11.60 -63.44 60.80
N VAL A 12 11.52 -62.56 61.81
CA VAL A 12 10.64 -61.40 61.85
C VAL A 12 11.21 -60.35 60.89
N PHE A 13 10.49 -60.06 59.80
CA PHE A 13 10.78 -58.91 58.93
C PHE A 13 9.87 -57.75 59.33
N ALA A 14 10.49 -56.61 59.64
CA ALA A 14 9.83 -55.36 59.95
C ALA A 14 9.03 -54.85 58.74
N LEU A 15 7.76 -54.54 58.98
CA LEU A 15 6.88 -53.86 58.05
C LEU A 15 7.30 -52.38 57.97
N VAL A 16 8.09 -52.01 56.97
CA VAL A 16 8.28 -50.61 56.58
C VAL A 16 7.07 -50.21 55.76
N LEU A 17 6.13 -49.53 56.40
CA LEU A 17 5.07 -48.77 55.74
C LEU A 17 5.75 -47.64 54.95
N PHE A 18 5.84 -47.79 53.62
CA PHE A 18 6.02 -46.63 52.75
C PHE A 18 4.78 -45.76 52.89
N SER A 19 4.95 -44.59 53.51
CA SER A 19 3.98 -43.52 53.45
C SER A 19 3.68 -43.20 51.98
N ALA A 20 2.40 -43.11 51.66
CA ALA A 20 1.90 -42.65 50.37
C ALA A 20 2.69 -41.43 49.89
N GLY A 21 3.16 -41.50 48.64
CA GLY A 21 3.81 -40.38 47.97
C GLY A 21 2.95 -39.14 48.07
N ALA A 22 3.62 -37.98 48.17
CA ALA A 22 2.98 -36.69 47.97
C ALA A 22 2.07 -36.77 46.74
N ALA A 23 0.86 -36.22 46.84
CA ALA A 23 0.05 -35.97 45.66
C ALA A 23 0.92 -35.14 44.71
N LEU A 24 1.36 -35.76 43.61
CA LEU A 24 1.97 -35.07 42.49
C LEU A 24 0.96 -33.99 42.09
N GLY A 25 1.41 -32.74 41.98
CA GLY A 25 0.59 -31.68 41.44
C GLY A 25 0.12 -32.07 40.03
N ALA A 26 -0.96 -31.46 39.55
CA ALA A 26 -1.27 -31.58 38.12
C ALA A 26 -0.03 -31.10 37.33
N PRO A 27 0.39 -31.83 36.28
CA PRO A 27 1.56 -31.45 35.50
C PRO A 27 1.36 -30.07 34.86
N ASP A 28 2.39 -29.23 34.86
CA ASP A 28 2.36 -27.97 34.12
C ASP A 28 2.59 -28.25 32.63
N LEU A 29 1.51 -28.55 31.92
CA LEU A 29 1.52 -28.74 30.47
C LEU A 29 1.46 -27.38 29.78
N GLU A 30 2.48 -27.11 28.96
CA GLU A 30 2.46 -25.95 28.07
C GLU A 30 2.10 -26.41 26.65
N VAL A 31 0.96 -25.94 26.16
CA VAL A 31 0.49 -26.23 24.81
C VAL A 31 0.78 -25.02 23.94
N THR A 32 1.30 -25.27 22.73
CA THR A 32 1.45 -24.24 21.72
C THR A 32 0.79 -24.64 20.40
N CYS A 33 0.28 -23.65 19.66
CA CYS A 33 -0.24 -23.79 18.32
C CYS A 33 0.55 -22.86 17.39
N ASN A 34 1.25 -23.43 16.39
CA ASN A 34 2.20 -22.75 15.53
C ASN A 34 3.33 -21.99 16.26
N GLY A 35 3.59 -22.35 17.53
CA GLY A 35 4.60 -21.70 18.37
C GLY A 35 4.01 -20.79 19.45
N ASP A 36 2.76 -20.35 19.27
CA ASP A 36 2.08 -19.48 20.24
C ASP A 36 1.47 -20.30 21.36
N ARG A 37 1.66 -19.87 22.60
CA ARG A 37 1.04 -20.50 23.78
C ARG A 37 -0.47 -20.38 23.71
N VAL A 38 -1.17 -21.47 24.03
CA VAL A 38 -2.64 -21.54 24.07
C VAL A 38 -3.07 -22.07 25.43
N ASP A 39 -4.20 -21.57 25.93
CA ASP A 39 -4.82 -21.96 27.18
C ASP A 39 -6.09 -22.81 26.94
N ASP A 40 -6.57 -23.47 28.00
CA ASP A 40 -7.76 -24.33 27.93
C ASP A 40 -9.01 -23.47 27.70
N GLY A 41 -9.76 -23.82 26.65
CA GLY A 41 -10.95 -23.12 26.19
C GLY A 41 -10.70 -22.05 25.12
N ASP A 42 -9.44 -21.82 24.71
CA ASP A 42 -9.12 -20.77 23.72
C ASP A 42 -9.77 -21.00 22.35
N ASP A 43 -10.09 -19.90 21.68
CA ASP A 43 -10.59 -19.84 20.30
C ASP A 43 -9.54 -19.13 19.42
N LEU A 44 -8.86 -19.88 18.55
CA LEU A 44 -7.87 -19.36 17.59
C LEU A 44 -8.50 -19.19 16.20
N LEU A 45 -8.13 -18.11 15.51
CA LEU A 45 -8.57 -17.84 14.15
C LEU A 45 -7.37 -17.92 13.19
N VAL A 46 -7.44 -18.85 12.23
CA VAL A 46 -6.30 -19.15 11.35
C VAL A 46 -6.72 -19.23 9.88
N SER A 47 -5.76 -19.05 8.98
CA SER A 47 -5.97 -19.18 7.53
C SER A 47 -5.41 -20.50 6.97
N GLU A 48 -4.51 -21.13 7.72
CA GLU A 48 -3.73 -22.28 7.32
C GLU A 48 -4.59 -23.55 7.26
N LYS A 49 -4.27 -24.44 6.31
CA LYS A 49 -4.93 -25.75 6.21
C LYS A 49 -4.44 -26.74 7.26
N THR A 50 -3.31 -26.43 7.89
CA THR A 50 -2.66 -27.28 8.88
C THR A 50 -2.04 -26.39 9.95
N VAL A 51 -2.18 -26.77 11.21
CA VAL A 51 -1.47 -26.15 12.33
C VAL A 51 -0.54 -27.16 12.98
N ASN A 52 0.61 -26.71 13.46
CA ASN A 52 1.48 -27.51 14.30
C ASN A 52 1.08 -27.32 15.75
N VAL A 53 0.67 -28.38 16.43
CA VAL A 53 0.39 -28.34 17.87
C VAL A 53 1.57 -28.98 18.57
N SER A 54 2.17 -28.25 19.51
CA SER A 54 3.21 -28.77 20.38
C SER A 54 2.75 -28.80 21.84
N VAL A 55 3.22 -29.80 22.59
CA VAL A 55 2.95 -29.94 24.01
C VAL A 55 4.28 -30.17 24.71
N TYR A 56 4.51 -29.40 25.76
CA TYR A 56 5.67 -29.48 26.61
C TYR A 56 5.24 -29.89 28.02
N ASP A 57 5.84 -30.97 28.53
CA ASP A 57 5.63 -31.44 29.89
C ASP A 57 6.86 -31.08 30.72
N GLN A 58 6.71 -30.07 31.57
CA GLN A 58 7.80 -29.54 32.41
C GLN A 58 8.28 -30.55 33.46
N ASP A 59 7.37 -31.38 33.97
CA ASP A 59 7.63 -32.32 35.05
C ASP A 59 7.99 -33.72 34.51
N GLY A 60 7.64 -34.00 33.25
CA GLY A 60 7.95 -35.27 32.58
C GLY A 60 7.17 -36.46 33.12
N GLU A 61 5.99 -36.20 33.69
CA GLU A 61 5.14 -37.17 34.40
C GLU A 61 4.12 -37.86 33.48
N THR A 62 3.96 -37.37 32.25
CA THR A 62 3.02 -37.91 31.26
C THR A 62 3.55 -39.20 30.62
N ASN A 63 2.79 -40.31 30.71
CA ASN A 63 3.14 -41.61 30.10
C ASN A 63 2.65 -41.75 28.66
N SER A 64 1.51 -41.14 28.35
CA SER A 64 0.97 -41.13 26.99
C SER A 64 0.20 -39.85 26.73
N LEU A 65 0.40 -39.30 25.54
CA LEU A 65 -0.30 -38.13 25.04
C LEU A 65 -1.17 -38.54 23.86
N LEU A 66 -2.46 -38.21 23.91
CA LEU A 66 -3.37 -38.34 22.78
C LEU A 66 -3.74 -36.95 22.28
N ILE A 67 -3.74 -36.78 20.96
CA ILE A 67 -4.22 -35.57 20.29
C ILE A 67 -5.39 -35.99 19.41
N ASN A 68 -6.58 -35.42 19.67
CA ASN A 68 -7.85 -35.79 19.06
C ASN A 68 -8.13 -37.30 19.15
N GLY A 69 -7.91 -37.88 20.33
CA GLY A 69 -8.13 -39.30 20.60
C GLY A 69 -7.16 -40.25 19.90
N LYS A 70 -6.11 -39.73 19.23
CA LYS A 70 -5.06 -40.54 18.60
C LYS A 70 -3.76 -40.36 19.36
N THR A 71 -3.12 -41.47 19.75
CA THR A 71 -1.79 -41.46 20.38
C THR A 71 -0.82 -40.63 19.54
N ALA A 72 -0.32 -39.55 20.12
CA ALA A 72 0.71 -38.69 19.53
C ALA A 72 2.10 -39.23 19.86
N ALA A 73 2.29 -39.76 21.07
CA ALA A 73 3.49 -40.48 21.51
C ALA A 73 3.20 -41.38 22.73
N THR A 74 4.05 -42.37 22.97
CA THR A 74 4.06 -43.19 24.20
C THR A 74 5.49 -43.23 24.71
N VAL A 75 5.78 -42.61 25.87
CA VAL A 75 7.14 -42.57 26.42
C VAL A 75 7.09 -42.44 27.95
N ALA A 76 8.05 -43.06 28.64
CA ALA A 76 8.22 -42.99 30.09
C ALA A 76 9.52 -42.25 30.44
N GLY A 77 9.42 -41.16 31.21
CA GLY A 77 10.51 -40.56 31.99
C GLY A 77 11.45 -39.59 31.25
N LYS A 78 11.09 -38.29 31.24
CA LYS A 78 11.89 -37.03 31.18
C LYS A 78 11.03 -35.88 30.62
N VAL A 79 11.53 -34.65 30.68
CA VAL A 79 10.97 -33.48 29.98
C VAL A 79 10.88 -33.76 28.47
N TYR A 80 9.71 -33.59 27.86
CA TYR A 80 9.46 -33.89 26.45
C TYR A 80 8.76 -32.74 25.73
N THR A 81 9.07 -32.59 24.44
CA THR A 81 8.28 -31.81 23.48
C THR A 81 7.67 -32.77 22.48
N TRP A 82 6.35 -32.81 22.41
CA TRP A 82 5.62 -33.53 21.36
C TRP A 82 5.08 -32.53 20.36
N SER A 83 5.18 -32.81 19.06
CA SER A 83 4.58 -31.96 18.05
C SER A 83 3.84 -32.77 16.99
N LYS A 84 2.71 -32.24 16.52
CA LYS A 84 1.89 -32.90 15.51
C LYS A 84 1.21 -31.88 14.62
N ASN A 85 1.29 -32.11 13.31
CA ASN A 85 0.51 -31.34 12.35
C ASN A 85 -0.93 -31.85 12.32
N ILE A 86 -1.88 -30.93 12.50
CA ILE A 86 -3.31 -31.20 12.46
C ILE A 86 -3.89 -30.54 11.23
N SER A 87 -4.49 -31.33 10.34
CA SER A 87 -5.25 -30.81 9.20
C SER A 87 -6.59 -30.25 9.66
N LEU A 88 -6.92 -29.04 9.21
CA LEU A 88 -8.12 -28.31 9.58
C LEU A 88 -9.15 -28.36 8.44
N VAL A 89 -10.42 -28.52 8.79
CA VAL A 89 -11.55 -28.26 7.89
C VAL A 89 -12.00 -26.81 8.01
N PRO A 90 -12.63 -26.21 6.97
CA PRO A 90 -13.21 -24.88 7.09
C PRO A 90 -14.24 -24.81 8.22
N GLY A 91 -14.22 -23.73 9.01
CA GLY A 91 -15.04 -23.59 10.21
C GLY A 91 -14.31 -23.98 11.49
N VAL A 92 -15.05 -24.39 12.52
CA VAL A 92 -14.51 -24.65 13.86
C VAL A 92 -13.96 -26.08 13.96
N ASN A 93 -12.70 -26.21 14.38
CA ASN A 93 -12.03 -27.48 14.64
C ASN A 93 -11.75 -27.59 16.15
N LYS A 94 -12.33 -28.59 16.83
CA LYS A 94 -11.95 -28.90 18.23
C LYS A 94 -10.60 -29.62 18.23
N ILE A 95 -9.64 -29.14 19.03
CA ILE A 95 -8.39 -29.83 19.32
C ILE A 95 -8.39 -30.22 20.80
N ALA A 96 -8.38 -31.51 21.08
CA ALA A 96 -8.34 -32.07 22.42
C ALA A 96 -7.02 -32.80 22.64
N ILE A 97 -6.33 -32.43 23.71
CA ILE A 97 -5.09 -33.04 24.18
C ILE A 97 -5.43 -33.79 25.46
N GLU A 98 -5.16 -35.08 25.50
CA GLU A 98 -5.38 -35.92 26.68
C GLU A 98 -4.03 -36.45 27.16
N ALA A 99 -3.61 -36.03 28.35
CA ALA A 99 -2.42 -36.52 29.03
C ALA A 99 -2.80 -37.61 30.04
N LYS A 100 -2.09 -38.76 30.05
CA LYS A 100 -2.34 -39.89 30.96
C LYS A 100 -1.10 -40.22 31.78
N TRP A 101 -1.31 -40.56 33.05
CA TRP A 101 -0.23 -40.75 34.02
C TRP A 101 -0.15 -42.17 34.61
N SER A 102 0.93 -42.46 35.34
CA SER A 102 1.17 -43.75 36.01
C SER A 102 0.26 -43.89 37.23
N GLY A 103 -0.99 -44.25 36.98
CA GLY A 103 -2.05 -44.35 37.98
C GLY A 103 -3.44 -44.48 37.38
N GLY A 104 -3.58 -44.21 36.07
CA GLY A 104 -4.83 -44.32 35.34
C GLY A 104 -5.69 -43.06 35.34
N SER A 105 -5.25 -42.00 36.03
CA SER A 105 -5.85 -40.68 35.94
C SER A 105 -5.39 -39.95 34.67
N SER A 106 -6.19 -39.00 34.20
CA SER A 106 -5.96 -38.23 32.98
C SER A 106 -6.50 -36.81 33.09
N GLU A 107 -5.94 -35.90 32.30
CA GLU A 107 -6.42 -34.53 32.11
C GLU A 107 -6.65 -34.26 30.63
N GLU A 108 -7.76 -33.59 30.32
CA GLU A 108 -8.09 -33.15 28.96
C GLU A 108 -7.95 -31.63 28.89
N PHE A 109 -7.12 -31.18 27.96
CA PHE A 109 -6.93 -29.80 27.57
C PHE A 109 -7.57 -29.60 26.20
N THR A 110 -8.49 -28.66 26.04
CA THR A 110 -9.20 -28.41 24.79
C THR A 110 -9.04 -26.97 24.35
N PHE A 111 -8.78 -26.77 23.06
CA PHE A 111 -8.93 -25.47 22.42
C PHE A 111 -9.56 -25.63 21.04
N TYR A 112 -9.98 -24.52 20.45
CA TYR A 112 -10.70 -24.48 19.19
C TYR A 112 -9.91 -23.69 18.16
N VAL A 113 -9.88 -24.20 16.94
CA VAL A 113 -9.24 -23.53 15.80
C VAL A 113 -10.28 -23.31 14.72
N LYS A 114 -10.69 -22.05 14.58
CA LYS A 114 -11.57 -21.60 13.51
C LYS A 114 -10.74 -21.29 12.28
N ARG A 115 -10.83 -22.16 11.28
CA ARG A 115 -10.20 -21.94 9.98
C ARG A 115 -11.13 -21.13 9.08
N ALA A 116 -10.67 -19.96 8.64
CA ALA A 116 -11.35 -19.15 7.65
C ALA A 116 -10.73 -19.37 6.25
N ASP A 117 -11.58 -19.49 5.22
CA ASP A 117 -11.15 -19.58 3.81
C ASP A 117 -11.22 -18.23 3.08
N THR A 118 -11.78 -17.22 3.75
CA THR A 118 -11.82 -15.83 3.30
C THR A 118 -11.20 -14.95 4.37
N PRO A 119 -10.63 -13.80 4.01
CA PRO A 119 -10.09 -12.91 5.02
C PRO A 119 -11.23 -12.28 5.82
N VAL A 120 -11.17 -12.40 7.15
CA VAL A 120 -12.18 -11.93 8.11
C VAL A 120 -11.47 -11.21 9.26
N PRO A 121 -12.13 -10.21 9.88
CA PRO A 121 -11.53 -9.49 11.00
C PRO A 121 -11.00 -10.39 12.11
N GLY A 122 -9.83 -10.06 12.65
CA GLY A 122 -9.10 -10.81 13.67
C GLY A 122 -8.16 -11.89 13.12
N LEU A 123 -8.06 -12.09 11.80
CA LEU A 123 -7.01 -12.94 11.24
C LEU A 123 -5.67 -12.20 11.29
N SER A 124 -4.67 -12.80 11.92
CA SER A 124 -3.30 -12.28 11.98
C SER A 124 -2.31 -13.20 11.27
N TYR A 125 -1.21 -12.62 10.80
CA TYR A 125 -0.12 -13.35 10.17
C TYR A 125 1.20 -12.69 10.53
N HIS A 126 1.89 -13.30 11.50
CA HIS A 126 3.23 -12.88 11.90
C HIS A 126 4.28 -13.46 10.95
N VAL A 127 5.21 -12.61 10.52
CA VAL A 127 6.34 -13.00 9.68
C VAL A 127 7.64 -12.60 10.39
N PRO A 128 8.37 -13.56 10.99
CA PRO A 128 9.59 -13.26 11.77
C PRO A 128 10.71 -12.59 10.95
N SER A 129 10.70 -12.82 9.63
CA SER A 129 11.58 -12.15 8.68
C SER A 129 11.00 -12.26 7.28
N LEU A 130 11.05 -11.18 6.51
CA LEU A 130 10.53 -11.18 5.15
C LEU A 130 11.24 -12.25 4.28
N PRO A 131 10.50 -13.04 3.48
CA PRO A 131 11.09 -14.02 2.58
C PRO A 131 12.09 -13.44 1.56
N ALA A 132 13.20 -14.13 1.32
CA ALA A 132 14.19 -13.74 0.30
C ALA A 132 13.64 -13.74 -1.15
N SER A 133 12.42 -14.23 -1.37
CA SER A 133 11.72 -14.21 -2.67
C SER A 133 11.40 -12.80 -3.17
N GLY A 134 11.43 -11.78 -2.30
CA GLY A 134 10.99 -10.42 -2.64
C GLY A 134 9.47 -10.30 -2.72
N LYS A 135 8.73 -11.30 -2.25
CA LYS A 135 7.26 -11.39 -2.34
C LYS A 135 6.67 -12.18 -1.19
N LEU A 136 5.65 -11.61 -0.56
CA LEU A 136 4.84 -12.22 0.48
C LEU A 136 3.36 -12.18 0.08
N GLU A 137 2.66 -13.31 0.24
CA GLU A 137 1.21 -13.40 0.12
C GLU A 137 0.68 -13.97 1.44
N GLY A 138 -0.23 -13.26 2.11
CA GLY A 138 -0.74 -13.66 3.43
C GLY A 138 -2.25 -13.69 3.51
N LEU A 139 -2.77 -14.27 4.60
CA LEU A 139 -4.16 -14.16 5.03
C LEU A 139 -5.16 -14.56 3.93
N ASN A 140 -4.97 -15.72 3.29
CA ASN A 140 -5.79 -16.18 2.15
C ASN A 140 -5.80 -15.22 0.93
N LYS A 141 -4.65 -14.63 0.60
CA LYS A 141 -4.48 -13.64 -0.49
C LYS A 141 -5.23 -12.34 -0.21
N ALA A 142 -5.37 -11.97 1.06
CA ALA A 142 -5.87 -10.67 1.44
C ALA A 142 -4.97 -9.54 0.98
N PHE A 143 -3.68 -9.84 0.83
CA PHE A 143 -2.69 -8.91 0.32
C PHE A 143 -1.59 -9.65 -0.44
N VAL A 144 -0.90 -8.90 -1.31
CA VAL A 144 0.40 -9.27 -1.83
C VAL A 144 1.34 -8.11 -1.57
N LEU A 145 2.45 -8.38 -0.90
CA LEU A 145 3.52 -7.42 -0.66
C LEU A 145 4.72 -7.82 -1.51
N THR A 146 5.30 -6.86 -2.23
CA THR A 146 6.55 -7.05 -2.99
C THR A 146 7.59 -6.04 -2.56
N TYR A 147 8.85 -6.46 -2.52
CA TYR A 147 9.97 -5.65 -2.04
C TYR A 147 11.27 -6.10 -2.71
N SER A 148 12.24 -5.19 -2.76
CA SER A 148 13.54 -5.47 -3.40
C SER A 148 14.60 -6.04 -2.45
N SER A 149 14.38 -5.93 -1.14
CA SER A 149 15.25 -6.42 -0.08
C SER A 149 14.38 -7.05 1.00
N SER A 150 14.77 -8.23 1.48
CA SER A 150 14.13 -8.89 2.62
C SER A 150 14.61 -8.35 3.97
N VAL A 151 15.59 -7.43 3.95
CA VAL A 151 16.16 -6.81 5.16
C VAL A 151 15.48 -5.47 5.39
N LEU A 152 15.06 -5.25 6.64
CA LEU A 152 14.60 -3.99 7.18
C LEU A 152 15.78 -3.22 7.80
N VAL A 153 15.74 -1.91 7.69
CA VAL A 153 16.74 -0.98 8.21
C VAL A 153 16.07 0.11 9.05
N ASP A 154 16.82 0.82 9.88
CA ASP A 154 16.36 1.97 10.68
C ASP A 154 16.46 3.29 9.90
N GLU A 155 16.26 4.41 10.58
CA GLU A 155 16.35 5.77 10.05
C GLU A 155 17.73 6.19 9.50
N ASP A 156 18.80 5.57 9.98
CA ASP A 156 20.17 5.80 9.52
C ASP A 156 20.57 4.84 8.38
N GLY A 157 19.73 3.83 8.12
CA GLY A 157 19.96 2.81 7.10
C GLY A 157 20.74 1.61 7.62
N ASP A 158 20.93 1.52 8.93
CA ASP A 158 21.51 0.37 9.61
C ASP A 158 20.47 -0.74 9.77
N ILE A 159 20.91 -1.99 9.80
CA ILE A 159 20.00 -3.15 9.88
C ILE A 159 19.42 -3.21 11.30
N VAL A 160 18.09 -3.23 11.42
CA VAL A 160 17.41 -3.40 12.71
C VAL A 160 17.55 -4.83 13.23
N ASP A 161 17.60 -5.00 14.55
CA ASP A 161 17.74 -6.30 15.18
C ASP A 161 16.48 -7.17 14.97
N ASP A 162 15.29 -6.56 15.05
CA ASP A 162 14.03 -7.24 14.79
C ASP A 162 13.58 -7.06 13.34
N GLN A 163 13.46 -8.17 12.62
CA GLN A 163 13.06 -8.20 11.21
C GLN A 163 11.58 -8.62 11.05
N GLY A 164 10.87 -8.77 12.17
CA GLY A 164 9.50 -9.23 12.25
C GLY A 164 8.51 -8.21 11.72
N VAL A 165 7.45 -8.72 11.10
CA VAL A 165 6.33 -7.92 10.59
C VAL A 165 5.02 -8.65 10.83
N ASP A 166 4.10 -7.97 11.49
CA ASP A 166 2.73 -8.40 11.69
C ASP A 166 1.80 -7.85 10.64
N PHE A 167 0.87 -8.71 10.21
CA PHE A 167 -0.23 -8.36 9.33
C PHE A 167 -1.54 -8.76 9.99
N GLU A 168 -2.50 -7.85 10.05
CA GLU A 168 -3.80 -8.12 10.66
C GLU A 168 -4.93 -7.69 9.74
N ILE A 169 -5.96 -8.53 9.66
CA ILE A 169 -7.26 -8.18 9.08
C ILE A 169 -8.08 -7.48 10.17
N CYS A 170 -8.27 -6.17 10.07
CA CYS A 170 -9.06 -5.40 11.01
C CYS A 170 -10.50 -5.19 10.50
N SER A 171 -11.42 -4.99 11.44
CA SER A 171 -12.77 -4.52 11.10
C SER A 171 -12.69 -3.10 10.53
N ALA A 172 -13.53 -2.81 9.54
CA ALA A 172 -13.77 -1.42 9.16
C ALA A 172 -14.35 -0.64 10.36
N PRO A 173 -14.08 0.67 10.49
CA PRO A 173 -14.64 1.49 11.56
C PRO A 173 -16.16 1.36 11.64
N SER A 174 -16.70 1.29 12.85
CA SER A 174 -18.13 1.13 13.06
C SER A 174 -18.91 2.39 12.68
N ASP A 175 -18.32 3.57 12.88
CA ASP A 175 -18.93 4.84 12.53
C ASP A 175 -18.88 5.08 11.02
N PRO A 176 -20.01 5.29 10.33
CA PRO A 176 -20.01 5.62 8.91
C PRO A 176 -19.29 6.91 8.53
N ASP A 177 -19.10 7.84 9.47
CA ASP A 177 -18.38 9.10 9.26
C ASP A 177 -16.85 8.87 9.32
N GLU A 178 -16.38 7.96 10.18
CA GLU A 178 -14.97 7.50 10.24
C GLU A 178 -14.57 6.62 9.03
N ARG A 179 -15.52 6.26 8.14
CA ARG A 179 -15.26 5.41 6.96
C ARG A 179 -14.82 6.19 5.72
N ARG A 180 -14.60 7.52 5.76
CA ARG A 180 -14.52 8.32 4.53
C ARG A 180 -13.55 9.51 4.61
N PRO A 181 -12.47 9.48 3.81
CA PRO A 181 -11.86 10.70 3.31
C PRO A 181 -12.86 11.45 2.41
N ASP A 182 -12.87 12.78 2.44
CA ASP A 182 -13.82 13.63 1.69
C ASP A 182 -14.04 13.19 0.22
N GLY A 183 -15.25 12.69 -0.09
CA GLY A 183 -15.64 12.24 -1.43
C GLY A 183 -15.12 10.85 -1.84
N TYR A 184 -14.64 10.08 -0.88
CA TYR A 184 -14.26 8.67 -1.02
C TYR A 184 -15.16 7.81 -0.15
N HIS A 185 -15.41 6.59 -0.61
CA HIS A 185 -16.20 5.61 0.09
C HIS A 185 -15.38 4.34 0.24
N LEU A 186 -15.15 3.93 1.48
CA LEU A 186 -14.69 2.59 1.77
C LEU A 186 -15.71 1.61 1.18
N LEU A 187 -15.27 0.69 0.34
CA LEU A 187 -16.16 -0.24 -0.35
C LEU A 187 -16.61 -1.35 0.58
N ALA A 188 -17.58 -1.06 1.46
CA ALA A 188 -18.16 -2.04 2.37
C ALA A 188 -19.20 -2.94 1.70
N SER A 189 -18.82 -4.17 1.38
CA SER A 189 -19.60 -5.24 0.77
C SER A 189 -19.54 -6.52 1.63
N PRO A 190 -20.55 -7.40 1.61
CA PRO A 190 -20.57 -8.62 2.43
C PRO A 190 -19.37 -9.56 2.24
N ASN A 191 -18.61 -9.39 1.16
CA ASN A 191 -17.44 -10.20 0.85
C ASN A 191 -16.10 -9.45 1.02
N PHE A 192 -16.12 -8.14 1.26
CA PHE A 192 -14.96 -7.21 1.37
C PHE A 192 -15.45 -5.86 1.93
N PRO A 193 -14.90 -5.25 3.01
CA PRO A 193 -13.52 -4.76 3.06
C PRO A 193 -13.00 -4.72 4.50
N TYR A 194 -12.25 -5.74 4.86
CA TYR A 194 -11.39 -5.55 6.01
C TYR A 194 -10.35 -4.47 5.71
N VAL A 195 -9.87 -3.84 6.78
CA VAL A 195 -8.70 -2.98 6.73
C VAL A 195 -7.49 -3.87 6.97
N LEU A 196 -6.43 -3.74 6.17
CA LEU A 196 -5.17 -4.43 6.45
C LEU A 196 -4.34 -3.55 7.36
N ARG A 197 -4.01 -4.01 8.56
CA ARG A 197 -2.93 -3.42 9.35
C ARG A 197 -1.62 -4.10 9.00
N ILE A 198 -0.58 -3.31 8.83
CA ILE A 198 0.80 -3.78 8.73
C ILE A 198 1.54 -3.12 9.88
N GLN A 199 2.32 -3.88 10.65
CA GLN A 199 3.06 -3.36 11.80
C GLN A 199 4.43 -4.06 11.87
N PRO A 200 5.56 -3.36 11.70
CA PRO A 200 6.85 -3.94 12.05
C PRO A 200 6.99 -4.13 13.57
N GLU A 201 7.74 -5.15 13.98
CA GLU A 201 8.05 -5.38 15.40
C GLU A 201 8.95 -4.29 15.97
N ASP A 202 9.96 -3.86 15.19
CA ASP A 202 10.73 -2.66 15.48
C ASP A 202 10.04 -1.43 14.85
N PRO A 203 9.57 -0.45 15.65
CA PRO A 203 8.83 0.70 15.14
C PRO A 203 9.66 1.61 14.23
N ASP A 204 11.00 1.55 14.30
CA ASP A 204 11.89 2.36 13.47
C ASP A 204 12.25 1.63 12.16
N ALA A 205 11.83 0.37 12.00
CA ALA A 205 12.14 -0.44 10.83
C ALA A 205 11.46 0.08 9.56
N ARG A 206 12.17 0.03 8.44
CA ARG A 206 11.68 0.37 7.10
C ARG A 206 12.33 -0.46 6.01
N PHE A 207 11.69 -0.52 4.85
CA PHE A 207 12.29 -1.16 3.68
C PHE A 207 13.49 -0.36 3.14
N VAL A 208 14.55 -1.07 2.75
CA VAL A 208 15.73 -0.46 2.06
C VAL A 208 15.32 0.32 0.79
N ARG A 209 14.26 -0.13 0.11
CA ARG A 209 13.67 0.53 -1.06
C ARG A 209 12.16 0.40 -1.00
N PRO A 210 11.38 1.30 -1.61
CA PRO A 210 9.93 1.25 -1.50
C PRO A 210 9.41 -0.08 -2.05
N GLY A 211 8.56 -0.74 -1.25
CA GLY A 211 7.82 -1.92 -1.66
C GLY A 211 6.55 -1.57 -2.42
N GLN A 212 5.79 -2.58 -2.84
CA GLN A 212 4.44 -2.40 -3.36
C GLN A 212 3.46 -3.29 -2.61
N LEU A 213 2.33 -2.69 -2.22
CA LEU A 213 1.19 -3.36 -1.63
C LEU A 213 0.10 -3.52 -2.68
N THR A 214 -0.34 -4.75 -2.89
CA THR A 214 -1.50 -5.10 -3.70
C THR A 214 -2.64 -5.56 -2.80
N LEU A 215 -3.76 -4.86 -2.90
CA LEU A 215 -4.99 -5.21 -2.19
C LEU A 215 -6.09 -5.60 -3.20
N PRO A 216 -6.85 -6.67 -2.94
CA PRO A 216 -8.05 -7.00 -3.70
C PRO A 216 -9.19 -6.01 -3.42
N TYR A 217 -10.16 -5.93 -4.34
CA TYR A 217 -11.38 -5.15 -4.19
C TYR A 217 -12.62 -5.96 -4.63
N ASP A 218 -13.82 -5.46 -4.32
CA ASP A 218 -15.09 -6.13 -4.65
C ASP A 218 -15.22 -6.42 -6.15
N GLN A 219 -15.41 -7.70 -6.49
CA GLN A 219 -15.55 -8.19 -7.86
C GLN A 219 -16.74 -7.60 -8.62
N ASN A 220 -17.73 -7.04 -7.91
CA ASN A 220 -18.88 -6.37 -8.50
C ASN A 220 -18.58 -4.96 -9.03
N ILE A 221 -17.42 -4.38 -8.69
CA ILE A 221 -17.02 -3.06 -9.20
C ILE A 221 -16.64 -3.17 -10.68
N SER A 222 -17.33 -2.41 -11.52
CA SER A 222 -17.05 -2.38 -12.96
C SER A 222 -15.66 -1.84 -13.28
N ALA A 223 -15.09 -2.23 -14.42
CA ALA A 223 -13.78 -1.72 -14.86
C ALA A 223 -13.72 -0.19 -14.94
N THR A 224 -14.83 0.48 -15.33
CA THR A 224 -14.92 1.95 -15.38
C THR A 224 -14.86 2.59 -13.99
N GLN A 225 -15.50 1.97 -12.99
CA GLN A 225 -15.42 2.43 -11.60
C GLN A 225 -14.07 2.09 -10.97
N ALA A 226 -13.44 1.00 -11.40
CA ALA A 226 -12.17 0.53 -10.89
C ALA A 226 -11.01 1.54 -11.12
N ASP A 227 -11.08 2.33 -12.21
CA ASP A 227 -10.16 3.46 -12.47
C ASP A 227 -10.24 4.55 -11.37
N ARG A 228 -11.28 4.56 -10.53
CA ARG A 228 -11.49 5.51 -9.41
C ARG A 228 -11.15 4.91 -8.03
N LEU A 229 -10.58 3.72 -7.98
CA LEU A 229 -10.15 3.10 -6.74
C LEU A 229 -8.76 3.59 -6.34
N ALA A 230 -8.48 3.71 -5.06
CA ALA A 230 -7.14 3.98 -4.55
C ALA A 230 -6.89 3.23 -3.25
N ILE A 231 -5.64 2.85 -3.00
CA ILE A 231 -5.19 2.45 -1.67
C ILE A 231 -4.99 3.72 -0.86
N TRP A 232 -5.57 3.74 0.33
CA TRP A 232 -5.33 4.75 1.34
C TRP A 232 -4.57 4.13 2.51
N TYR A 233 -3.77 4.97 3.16
CA TYR A 233 -3.09 4.71 4.41
C TYR A 233 -3.67 5.59 5.51
N SER A 234 -3.80 5.04 6.71
CA SER A 234 -4.20 5.72 7.93
C SER A 234 -3.28 5.27 9.07
N PRO A 235 -2.70 6.18 9.87
CA PRO A 235 -1.83 5.80 10.98
C PRO A 235 -2.60 5.15 12.14
N ASP A 236 -3.88 5.51 12.32
CA ASP A 236 -4.67 5.18 13.51
C ASP A 236 -6.03 4.53 13.19
N ASN A 237 -6.31 4.29 11.91
CA ASN A 237 -7.58 3.77 11.37
C ASN A 237 -8.76 4.75 11.48
N ASP A 238 -8.52 6.03 11.79
CA ASP A 238 -9.53 7.08 11.67
C ASP A 238 -9.45 7.70 10.27
N TRP A 239 -10.34 7.31 9.37
CA TRP A 239 -10.31 7.77 7.97
C TRP A 239 -10.96 9.14 7.75
N ASN A 240 -11.47 9.77 8.80
CA ASN A 240 -12.00 11.13 8.74
C ASN A 240 -10.91 12.18 9.07
N ASP A 241 -9.82 11.73 9.68
CA ASP A 241 -8.73 12.59 10.08
C ASP A 241 -7.84 13.05 8.92
N SER A 242 -7.05 14.08 9.22
CA SER A 242 -6.34 14.81 8.18
C SER A 242 -5.01 14.18 7.76
N ASP A 243 -4.46 13.28 8.58
CA ASP A 243 -3.20 12.51 8.46
C ASP A 243 -3.27 11.29 7.55
N ASN A 244 -4.47 10.88 7.13
CA ASN A 244 -4.66 9.88 6.08
C ASN A 244 -3.98 10.25 4.76
N VAL A 245 -3.37 9.26 4.10
CA VAL A 245 -2.63 9.44 2.86
C VAL A 245 -3.24 8.64 1.72
N ASN A 246 -3.54 9.31 0.60
CA ASN A 246 -3.92 8.63 -0.64
C ASN A 246 -2.65 8.14 -1.37
N LEU A 247 -2.42 6.82 -1.34
CA LEU A 247 -1.30 6.18 -2.03
C LEU A 247 -1.59 5.92 -3.52
N GLY A 248 -2.84 6.13 -3.96
CA GLY A 248 -3.27 5.93 -5.33
C GLY A 248 -3.22 4.47 -5.76
N GLY A 249 -2.41 4.19 -6.76
CA GLY A 249 -2.11 2.83 -7.24
C GLY A 249 -2.67 2.47 -8.60
N TYR A 250 -2.11 1.43 -9.23
CA TYR A 250 -2.56 0.86 -10.49
C TYR A 250 -3.70 -0.13 -10.27
N THR A 251 -4.79 -0.01 -11.03
CA THR A 251 -5.91 -0.98 -10.96
C THR A 251 -5.77 -2.06 -12.03
N ASP A 252 -5.93 -3.34 -11.66
CA ASP A 252 -6.09 -4.48 -12.57
C ASP A 252 -7.52 -5.02 -12.47
N PRO A 253 -8.44 -4.62 -13.38
CA PRO A 253 -9.82 -5.09 -13.34
C PRO A 253 -10.00 -6.57 -13.65
N GLY A 254 -9.05 -7.21 -14.31
CA GLY A 254 -9.11 -8.64 -14.59
C GLY A 254 -8.80 -9.49 -13.36
N LYS A 255 -8.00 -8.95 -12.43
CA LYS A 255 -7.66 -9.60 -11.16
C LYS A 255 -8.43 -9.05 -9.97
N HIS A 256 -9.17 -7.96 -10.15
CA HIS A 256 -9.83 -7.21 -9.09
C HIS A 256 -8.87 -6.77 -7.98
N THR A 257 -7.76 -6.13 -8.37
CA THR A 257 -6.73 -5.66 -7.43
C THR A 257 -6.32 -4.22 -7.70
N VAL A 258 -5.90 -3.51 -6.66
CA VAL A 258 -5.20 -2.22 -6.72
C VAL A 258 -3.78 -2.43 -6.17
N THR A 259 -2.77 -1.85 -6.81
CA THR A 259 -1.37 -1.92 -6.34
C THR A 259 -0.78 -0.52 -6.17
N ALA A 260 -0.34 -0.17 -4.97
CA ALA A 260 0.29 1.11 -4.66
C ALA A 260 1.70 0.89 -4.08
N SER A 261 2.53 1.94 -4.11
CA SER A 261 3.86 1.88 -3.49
C SER A 261 3.71 2.15 -1.99
N LEU A 262 4.44 1.40 -1.16
CA LEU A 262 4.59 1.71 0.26
C LEU A 262 5.76 2.69 0.40
N PRO A 263 5.57 3.85 1.08
CA PRO A 263 6.60 4.88 1.20
C PRO A 263 7.86 4.40 1.94
N LEU A 264 8.93 5.18 1.80
CA LEU A 264 10.32 4.83 2.13
C LEU A 264 10.77 5.15 3.57
N GLY A 265 9.91 5.68 4.44
CA GLY A 265 10.32 6.09 5.78
C GLY A 265 9.20 5.89 6.79
N GLY A 266 9.52 5.24 7.91
CA GLY A 266 8.87 5.21 9.24
C GLY A 266 7.37 4.92 9.39
N GLU A 267 6.57 5.10 8.33
CA GLU A 267 5.12 5.29 8.40
C GLU A 267 4.41 4.22 7.57
N TRP A 268 4.98 3.01 7.56
CA TRP A 268 4.28 1.86 6.99
C TRP A 268 3.67 0.95 8.07
N ASP A 269 3.92 1.27 9.35
CA ASP A 269 2.99 0.89 10.43
C ASP A 269 1.69 1.66 10.24
N GLY A 270 0.59 0.92 10.20
CA GLY A 270 -0.74 1.47 10.17
C GLY A 270 -1.66 0.67 9.26
N TYR A 271 -2.69 1.35 8.79
CA TYR A 271 -3.88 0.75 8.23
C TYR A 271 -4.01 1.07 6.76
N TYR A 272 -4.38 0.06 5.97
CA TYR A 272 -4.47 0.14 4.52
C TYR A 272 -5.80 -0.40 4.04
N ALA A 273 -6.47 0.36 3.17
CA ALA A 273 -7.72 -0.07 2.57
C ALA A 273 -7.95 0.52 1.18
N VAL A 274 -8.80 -0.15 0.40
CA VAL A 274 -9.20 0.29 -0.94
C VAL A 274 -10.47 1.14 -0.86
N PHE A 275 -10.38 2.38 -1.33
CA PHE A 275 -11.49 3.32 -1.38
C PHE A 275 -11.90 3.62 -2.82
N LEU A 276 -13.20 3.78 -3.04
CA LEU A 276 -13.76 4.28 -4.28
C LEU A 276 -14.03 5.78 -4.18
N SER A 277 -13.41 6.59 -5.03
CA SER A 277 -13.79 8.00 -5.14
C SER A 277 -15.18 8.12 -5.78
N GLN A 278 -16.09 8.83 -5.12
CA GLN A 278 -17.44 9.14 -5.64
C GLN A 278 -17.63 10.60 -5.99
N ARG A 279 -16.65 11.47 -5.66
CA ARG A 279 -16.74 12.89 -5.95
C ARG A 279 -17.03 13.18 -7.42
N GLU A 280 -18.01 14.05 -7.64
CA GLU A 280 -18.30 14.68 -8.92
C GLU A 280 -17.92 16.17 -8.86
N PHE A 281 -17.61 16.77 -10.01
CA PHE A 281 -17.18 18.16 -10.10
C PHE A 281 -18.15 18.96 -10.96
N LEU A 282 -18.51 20.16 -10.49
CA LEU A 282 -19.49 21.02 -11.15
C LEU A 282 -19.05 21.48 -12.54
N GLU A 283 -17.74 21.45 -12.83
CA GLU A 283 -17.20 21.68 -14.18
C GLU A 283 -17.82 20.79 -15.25
N PHE A 284 -18.40 19.66 -14.88
CA PHE A 284 -18.95 18.71 -15.86
C PHE A 284 -20.48 18.73 -15.90
N THR A 285 -21.11 19.49 -15.01
CA THR A 285 -22.58 19.60 -14.92
C THR A 285 -23.11 20.93 -15.46
N ASP A 286 -22.27 21.97 -15.57
CA ASP A 286 -22.63 23.26 -16.19
C ASP A 286 -22.62 23.18 -17.74
N PRO A 287 -23.56 23.84 -18.46
CA PRO A 287 -23.53 23.98 -19.93
C PRO A 287 -22.18 24.39 -20.53
N VAL A 288 -21.42 25.30 -19.91
CA VAL A 288 -20.06 25.68 -20.36
C VAL A 288 -19.05 24.57 -20.04
N GLY A 289 -19.34 23.76 -19.02
CA GLY A 289 -18.62 22.55 -18.65
C GLY A 289 -18.65 21.42 -19.68
N SER A 290 -19.75 21.35 -20.45
CA SER A 290 -19.95 20.33 -21.49
C SER A 290 -18.83 20.33 -22.56
N ALA A 291 -18.21 21.48 -22.84
CA ALA A 291 -17.08 21.63 -23.77
C ALA A 291 -15.81 20.88 -23.32
N MET A 292 -15.71 20.51 -22.04
CA MET A 292 -14.60 19.77 -21.45
C MET A 292 -15.02 18.38 -20.94
N SER A 293 -16.21 17.90 -21.31
CA SER A 293 -16.72 16.57 -20.93
C SER A 293 -15.75 15.43 -21.30
N TRP A 294 -14.95 15.60 -22.35
CA TRP A 294 -13.88 14.69 -22.75
C TRP A 294 -12.79 14.50 -21.69
N ALA A 295 -12.62 15.47 -20.78
CA ALA A 295 -11.64 15.43 -19.68
C ALA A 295 -12.22 14.81 -18.39
N TYR A 296 -13.52 14.51 -18.34
CA TYR A 296 -14.17 13.98 -17.13
C TYR A 296 -13.45 12.73 -16.58
N SER A 297 -13.32 11.69 -17.41
CA SER A 297 -12.71 10.42 -16.99
C SER A 297 -11.24 10.59 -16.56
N PRO A 298 -10.38 11.30 -17.30
CA PRO A 298 -9.03 11.63 -16.82
C PRO A 298 -9.00 12.38 -15.49
N VAL A 299 -9.86 13.39 -15.30
CA VAL A 299 -9.89 14.22 -14.10
C VAL A 299 -10.33 13.41 -12.88
N VAL A 300 -11.45 12.69 -12.97
CA VAL A 300 -11.93 11.90 -11.82
C VAL A 300 -10.98 10.75 -11.48
N CYS A 301 -10.32 10.15 -12.47
CA CYS A 301 -9.31 9.12 -12.25
C CYS A 301 -8.07 9.69 -11.54
N LEU A 302 -7.43 10.73 -12.10
CA LEU A 302 -6.22 11.29 -11.48
C LEU A 302 -6.50 11.95 -10.13
N TYR A 303 -7.72 12.48 -9.91
CA TYR A 303 -8.18 12.88 -8.58
C TYR A 303 -8.26 11.70 -7.63
N ALA A 304 -8.96 10.63 -8.02
CA ALA A 304 -9.13 9.45 -7.19
C ALA A 304 -7.81 8.85 -6.73
N LYS A 305 -6.79 8.91 -7.59
CA LYS A 305 -5.44 8.40 -7.33
C LYS A 305 -4.52 9.38 -6.57
N GLY A 306 -5.01 10.55 -6.18
CA GLY A 306 -4.21 11.59 -5.51
C GLY A 306 -3.16 12.26 -6.41
N ILE A 307 -3.22 12.05 -7.72
CA ILE A 307 -2.25 12.55 -8.72
C ILE A 307 -2.55 13.99 -9.11
N ALA A 308 -3.83 14.34 -9.28
CA ALA A 308 -4.29 15.69 -9.62
C ALA A 308 -5.31 16.19 -8.58
N GLU A 309 -5.17 17.42 -8.12
CA GLU A 309 -5.98 17.95 -7.01
C GLU A 309 -6.80 19.19 -7.42
N PRO A 310 -7.93 19.52 -6.77
CA PRO A 310 -8.68 20.74 -7.08
C PRO A 310 -7.88 22.04 -6.84
N ASN A 311 -8.11 23.07 -7.66
CA ASN A 311 -7.42 24.38 -7.60
C ASN A 311 -8.40 25.54 -7.80
N ASP A 312 -8.95 26.07 -6.70
CA ASP A 312 -10.05 27.06 -6.70
C ASP A 312 -9.56 28.52 -6.84
N GLN A 313 -8.75 29.13 -5.96
CA GLN A 313 -8.49 30.60 -6.04
C GLN A 313 -7.17 31.08 -5.41
N GLY A 314 -6.01 30.92 -6.07
CA GLY A 314 -4.75 31.53 -5.62
C GLY A 314 -3.76 31.85 -6.75
N PRO A 315 -2.86 32.86 -6.58
CA PRO A 315 -1.79 33.17 -7.54
C PRO A 315 -0.78 32.03 -7.63
N VAL A 316 -0.72 31.19 -6.59
CA VAL A 316 -0.10 29.87 -6.58
C VAL A 316 -1.22 28.85 -6.84
N PRO A 317 -1.10 27.96 -7.84
CA PRO A 317 -2.10 26.94 -8.15
C PRO A 317 -2.48 25.98 -7.00
N LEU A 318 -1.96 26.20 -5.78
CA LEU A 318 -1.72 25.18 -4.75
C LEU A 318 -1.86 25.68 -3.31
N GLU A 319 -2.31 26.91 -3.09
CA GLU A 319 -2.75 27.29 -1.75
C GLU A 319 -4.17 26.75 -1.50
N ARG A 320 -4.24 25.69 -0.70
CA ARG A 320 -5.51 25.07 -0.28
C ARG A 320 -6.24 25.97 0.73
N ASN A 321 -7.12 26.87 0.29
CA ASN A 321 -8.11 27.45 1.21
C ASN A 321 -9.30 26.48 1.41
N ARG A 322 -9.07 25.41 2.18
CA ARG A 322 -9.97 24.24 2.37
C ARG A 322 -11.45 24.60 2.52
N LYS A 323 -11.79 25.62 3.30
CA LYS A 323 -13.18 25.99 3.60
C LYS A 323 -13.96 26.50 2.39
N LYS A 324 -13.30 27.04 1.37
CA LYS A 324 -13.94 27.56 0.15
C LYS A 324 -13.96 26.51 -0.98
N VAL A 325 -12.84 25.82 -1.20
CA VAL A 325 -12.65 24.84 -2.30
C VAL A 325 -13.57 23.61 -2.19
N ILE A 326 -13.75 23.08 -0.98
CA ILE A 326 -14.60 21.90 -0.76
C ILE A 326 -16.09 22.29 -0.87
N SER A 327 -16.44 23.51 -0.47
CA SER A 327 -17.81 24.02 -0.53
C SER A 327 -18.27 24.40 -1.94
N ALA A 328 -17.35 24.69 -2.85
CA ALA A 328 -17.67 25.20 -4.18
C ALA A 328 -17.99 24.10 -5.20
N GLY A 329 -17.48 22.87 -5.02
CA GLY A 329 -17.74 21.74 -5.93
C GLY A 329 -16.94 21.77 -7.25
N TRP A 330 -16.02 22.72 -7.42
CA TRP A 330 -15.20 22.88 -8.62
C TRP A 330 -13.82 22.21 -8.49
N PHE A 331 -13.30 21.64 -9.58
CA PHE A 331 -11.94 21.11 -9.73
C PHE A 331 -10.91 22.20 -10.08
N GLY A 332 -11.30 23.32 -10.68
CA GLY A 332 -10.42 24.39 -11.10
C GLY A 332 -9.86 24.22 -12.52
N LEU A 333 -10.70 23.85 -13.49
CA LEU A 333 -10.29 23.72 -14.90
C LEU A 333 -10.43 25.03 -15.70
N LYS A 334 -11.03 26.07 -15.11
CA LYS A 334 -11.33 27.35 -15.74
C LYS A 334 -10.86 28.52 -14.88
N ASN A 335 -10.65 29.66 -15.53
CA ASN A 335 -10.50 30.96 -14.88
C ASN A 335 -11.88 31.57 -14.56
N ASP A 336 -11.91 32.64 -13.78
CA ASP A 336 -13.15 33.35 -13.39
C ASP A 336 -13.95 33.88 -14.61
N ASP A 337 -13.28 34.12 -15.74
CA ASP A 337 -13.89 34.53 -17.01
C ASP A 337 -14.38 33.36 -17.88
N ASN A 338 -14.41 32.14 -17.34
CA ASN A 338 -14.76 30.88 -17.99
C ASN A 338 -13.79 30.38 -19.10
N THR A 339 -12.65 31.05 -19.31
CA THR A 339 -11.60 30.51 -20.19
C THR A 339 -10.91 29.30 -19.55
N GLN A 340 -10.32 28.41 -20.34
CA GLN A 340 -9.57 27.28 -19.80
C GLN A 340 -8.33 27.75 -19.03
N LYS A 341 -8.17 27.26 -17.79
CA LYS A 341 -7.02 27.57 -16.94
C LYS A 341 -5.79 26.84 -17.47
N SER A 342 -4.66 27.54 -17.60
CA SER A 342 -3.39 26.92 -18.00
C SER A 342 -2.77 26.13 -16.86
N VAL A 343 -2.07 25.05 -17.20
CA VAL A 343 -1.27 24.29 -16.24
C VAL A 343 0.11 24.92 -16.08
N THR A 344 0.65 24.92 -14.86
CA THR A 344 2.04 25.32 -14.63
C THR A 344 2.99 24.14 -14.87
N ARG A 345 4.25 24.44 -15.21
CA ARG A 345 5.31 23.42 -15.35
C ARG A 345 5.43 22.54 -14.13
N LEU A 346 5.30 23.18 -12.98
CA LEU A 346 5.41 22.57 -11.68
C LEU A 346 4.23 21.66 -11.33
N GLU A 347 2.99 22.08 -11.61
CA GLU A 347 1.81 21.20 -11.45
C GLU A 347 1.94 19.95 -12.32
N PHE A 348 2.37 20.13 -13.57
CA PHE A 348 2.59 18.98 -14.45
C PHE A 348 3.71 18.06 -13.97
N ALA A 349 4.84 18.61 -13.50
CA ALA A 349 5.93 17.83 -12.92
C ALA A 349 5.47 17.05 -11.68
N THR A 350 4.65 17.67 -10.83
CA THR A 350 4.08 17.03 -9.63
C THR A 350 3.20 15.85 -10.00
N MET A 351 2.31 16.02 -10.99
CA MET A 351 1.49 14.91 -11.51
C MET A 351 2.37 13.75 -12.03
N MET A 352 3.50 14.05 -12.67
CA MET A 352 4.43 13.01 -13.15
C MET A 352 5.11 12.28 -12.00
N VAL A 353 5.62 12.99 -10.99
CA VAL A 353 6.27 12.38 -9.82
C VAL A 353 5.29 11.46 -9.08
N LYS A 354 4.10 11.98 -8.74
CA LYS A 354 3.05 11.22 -8.05
C LYS A 354 2.58 10.02 -8.90
N GLY A 355 2.23 10.27 -10.16
CA GLY A 355 1.69 9.23 -11.04
C GLY A 355 2.68 8.12 -11.36
N LEU A 356 3.99 8.41 -11.40
CA LEU A 356 5.01 7.39 -11.61
C LEU A 356 5.35 6.60 -10.34
N GLY A 357 4.93 7.11 -9.18
CA GLY A 357 5.18 6.52 -7.85
C GLY A 357 6.61 6.72 -7.38
N PHE A 358 7.25 7.84 -7.72
CA PHE A 358 8.59 8.13 -7.22
C PHE A 358 8.52 8.57 -5.75
N PRO A 359 9.35 8.00 -4.86
CA PRO A 359 9.50 8.54 -3.52
C PRO A 359 10.06 9.95 -3.62
N LEU A 360 9.53 10.85 -2.80
CA LEU A 360 10.07 12.20 -2.73
C LEU A 360 11.46 12.15 -2.11
N LEU A 361 12.39 12.84 -2.76
CA LEU A 361 13.70 13.05 -2.20
C LEU A 361 13.60 13.91 -0.94
N GLU A 362 14.54 13.69 -0.02
CA GLU A 362 14.72 14.60 1.10
C GLU A 362 14.93 16.03 0.61
N LYS A 363 14.49 16.98 1.42
CA LYS A 363 14.66 18.39 1.10
C LYS A 363 16.16 18.69 1.02
N PRO A 364 16.67 19.16 -0.13
CA PRO A 364 18.08 19.44 -0.29
C PRO A 364 18.54 20.53 0.67
N GLY A 365 19.83 20.48 1.04
CA GLY A 365 20.48 21.55 1.78
C GLY A 365 20.57 22.85 0.98
N ARG A 366 20.96 23.92 1.67
CA ARG A 366 21.13 25.24 1.04
C ARG A 366 22.20 25.16 -0.06
N TYR A 367 21.83 25.53 -1.29
CA TYR A 367 22.65 25.52 -2.51
C TYR A 367 22.89 24.13 -3.13
N GLU A 368 22.17 23.11 -2.66
CA GLU A 368 22.18 21.76 -3.24
C GLU A 368 21.04 21.55 -4.26
N GLU A 369 20.19 22.57 -4.44
CA GLU A 369 19.09 22.56 -5.39
C GLU A 369 19.57 22.57 -6.85
N VAL A 370 18.88 21.83 -7.71
CA VAL A 370 19.18 21.72 -9.14
C VAL A 370 18.88 23.02 -9.87
N PHE A 371 17.89 23.81 -9.42
CA PHE A 371 17.47 25.05 -10.08
C PHE A 371 17.54 26.26 -9.15
N ARG A 372 18.02 27.39 -9.67
CA ARG A 372 18.29 28.59 -8.86
C ARG A 372 17.04 29.33 -8.37
N ASP A 373 15.89 29.08 -8.99
CA ASP A 373 14.58 29.69 -8.72
C ASP A 373 13.63 28.74 -7.97
N VAL A 374 14.16 27.61 -7.48
CA VAL A 374 13.46 26.63 -6.66
C VAL A 374 14.33 26.38 -5.43
N ARG A 375 14.05 27.12 -4.35
CA ARG A 375 14.94 27.21 -3.18
C ARG A 375 14.26 26.74 -1.91
N SER A 376 14.94 25.84 -1.20
CA SER A 376 14.46 25.21 0.03
C SER A 376 14.16 26.21 1.17
N TRP A 377 14.90 27.31 1.25
CA TRP A 377 14.80 28.31 2.31
C TRP A 377 13.87 29.49 2.00
N ASP A 378 13.43 29.63 0.74
CA ASP A 378 12.48 30.67 0.34
C ASP A 378 11.02 30.20 0.51
N GLU A 379 10.82 28.91 0.80
CA GLU A 379 9.51 28.36 1.12
C GLU A 379 9.13 28.67 2.57
N PRO A 380 7.93 29.24 2.82
CA PRO A 380 7.36 29.28 4.17
C PRO A 380 7.43 27.90 4.81
N SER A 381 7.77 27.81 6.10
CA SER A 381 7.69 26.54 6.85
C SER A 381 6.30 25.89 6.79
N ASP A 382 5.27 26.68 6.47
CA ASP A 382 3.87 26.28 6.33
C ASP A 382 3.35 26.28 4.88
N SER A 383 4.21 26.27 3.85
CA SER A 383 3.73 26.24 2.46
C SER A 383 3.04 24.91 2.15
N ASN A 384 1.71 24.94 2.09
CA ASN A 384 0.84 23.79 1.77
C ASN A 384 0.90 23.43 0.29
N TYR A 385 2.08 23.04 -0.17
CA TYR A 385 2.34 22.87 -1.58
C TYR A 385 2.03 21.42 -2.02
N PHE A 386 0.89 21.19 -2.67
CA PHE A 386 0.41 19.86 -3.07
C PHE A 386 0.44 18.83 -1.92
N GLY A 387 -0.63 18.81 -1.13
CA GLY A 387 -0.78 17.92 0.01
C GLY A 387 -1.81 18.43 1.00
N GLN A 388 -2.34 17.54 1.82
CA GLN A 388 -3.30 17.86 2.86
C GLN A 388 -2.64 18.83 3.86
N TYR A 389 -3.16 20.05 4.00
CA TYR A 389 -2.84 20.90 5.17
C TYR A 389 -3.10 20.09 6.45
N TYR A 390 -2.15 20.09 7.37
CA TYR A 390 -2.29 19.52 8.71
C TYR A 390 -2.27 20.67 9.73
N PRO A 391 -3.37 20.96 10.42
CA PRO A 391 -3.34 21.71 11.66
C PRO A 391 -3.12 20.71 12.80
N GLY A 392 -1.88 20.56 13.28
CA GLY A 392 -1.58 19.89 14.55
C GLY A 392 -0.58 18.73 14.53
N SER A 393 -0.13 18.23 13.37
CA SER A 393 0.87 17.15 13.31
C SER A 393 2.25 17.64 12.87
N ASN A 394 3.30 17.08 13.47
CA ASN A 394 4.71 17.19 13.02
C ASN A 394 4.96 16.40 11.72
N TYR A 395 3.91 16.10 10.95
CA TYR A 395 3.94 15.17 9.82
C TYR A 395 4.54 15.84 8.57
N TYR A 396 5.35 15.07 7.85
CA TYR A 396 6.15 15.52 6.70
C TYR A 396 5.28 16.16 5.61
N LYS A 397 5.36 17.48 5.44
CA LYS A 397 4.68 18.22 4.37
C LYS A 397 5.60 18.29 3.14
N PRO A 398 5.25 17.65 2.01
CA PRO A 398 6.01 17.79 0.77
C PRO A 398 6.12 19.27 0.37
N SER A 399 7.34 19.70 0.07
CA SER A 399 7.63 21.02 -0.46
C SER A 399 7.62 21.03 -1.99
N LEU A 400 7.44 22.21 -2.59
CA LEU A 400 7.60 22.41 -4.04
C LEU A 400 8.96 21.94 -4.50
N VAL A 401 10.00 22.32 -3.75
CA VAL A 401 11.39 21.93 -4.01
C VAL A 401 11.51 20.41 -4.15
N GLN A 402 10.93 19.62 -3.26
CA GLN A 402 11.06 18.16 -3.32
C GLN A 402 10.44 17.56 -4.58
N TYR A 403 9.27 18.04 -5.02
CA TYR A 403 8.68 17.55 -6.26
C TYR A 403 9.55 17.91 -7.47
N VAL A 404 10.09 19.14 -7.51
CA VAL A 404 10.96 19.57 -8.62
C VAL A 404 12.28 18.81 -8.61
N GLU A 405 12.92 18.65 -7.45
CA GLU A 405 14.15 17.89 -7.27
C GLU A 405 13.98 16.43 -7.69
N THR A 406 12.91 15.80 -7.21
CA THR A 406 12.55 14.43 -7.57
C THR A 406 12.32 14.32 -9.07
N ALA A 407 11.58 15.28 -9.66
CA ALA A 407 11.33 15.30 -11.10
C ALA A 407 12.63 15.49 -11.91
N ALA A 408 13.52 16.38 -11.50
CA ALA A 408 14.75 16.68 -12.22
C ALA A 408 15.76 15.53 -12.14
N ARG A 409 15.98 14.99 -10.94
CA ARG A 409 16.94 13.91 -10.69
C ARG A 409 16.49 12.58 -11.28
N ASN A 410 15.19 12.34 -11.42
CA ASN A 410 14.65 11.20 -12.19
C ASN A 410 14.52 11.49 -13.70
N GLY A 411 15.02 12.64 -14.17
CA GLY A 411 14.99 13.00 -15.59
C GLY A 411 13.59 13.17 -16.17
N ILE A 412 12.59 13.52 -15.37
CA ILE A 412 11.24 13.88 -15.87
C ILE A 412 11.30 15.26 -16.52
N VAL A 413 11.86 16.23 -15.80
CA VAL A 413 11.96 17.63 -16.23
C VAL A 413 13.39 18.09 -16.40
N SER A 414 13.57 19.14 -17.20
CA SER A 414 14.83 19.86 -17.35
C SER A 414 14.56 21.37 -17.22
N GLY A 415 15.55 22.10 -16.72
CA GLY A 415 15.49 23.55 -16.61
C GLY A 415 15.73 24.27 -17.93
N TYR A 416 15.62 25.58 -17.89
CA TYR A 416 15.96 26.49 -18.97
C TYR A 416 17.48 26.75 -19.00
N PRO A 417 18.03 27.23 -20.14
CA PRO A 417 19.46 27.50 -20.28
C PRO A 417 20.02 28.51 -19.28
N ASP A 418 19.16 29.33 -18.66
CA ASP A 418 19.55 30.29 -17.64
C ASP A 418 19.67 29.67 -16.23
N GLY A 419 19.43 28.36 -16.09
CA GLY A 419 19.51 27.63 -14.82
C GLY A 419 18.23 27.68 -13.98
N THR A 420 17.11 28.14 -14.55
CA THR A 420 15.80 28.18 -13.87
C THR A 420 14.92 27.00 -14.25
N PHE A 421 13.98 26.65 -13.37
CA PHE A 421 12.89 25.73 -13.67
C PHE A 421 11.66 26.46 -14.22
N GLY A 422 11.41 27.69 -13.76
CA GLY A 422 10.20 28.45 -14.05
C GLY A 422 8.95 27.79 -13.48
N PRO A 423 8.86 27.55 -12.15
CA PRO A 423 7.79 26.75 -11.54
C PRO A 423 6.38 27.23 -11.90
N MET A 424 6.19 28.56 -11.87
CA MET A 424 4.91 29.22 -12.08
C MET A 424 4.60 29.51 -13.56
N ARG A 425 5.54 29.23 -14.45
CA ARG A 425 5.35 29.47 -15.88
C ARG A 425 4.38 28.43 -16.44
N SER A 426 3.46 28.89 -17.29
CA SER A 426 2.59 27.99 -18.04
C SER A 426 3.40 27.04 -18.91
N LEU A 427 3.07 25.75 -18.87
CA LEU A 427 3.72 24.73 -19.69
C LEU A 427 3.20 24.86 -21.13
N THR A 428 4.10 24.96 -22.12
CA THR A 428 3.66 24.97 -23.53
C THR A 428 3.41 23.56 -24.05
N ARG A 429 2.63 23.43 -25.12
CA ARG A 429 2.34 22.11 -25.73
C ARG A 429 3.60 21.39 -26.23
N GLN A 430 4.58 22.12 -26.77
CA GLN A 430 5.85 21.50 -27.19
C GLN A 430 6.76 21.10 -26.02
N GLU A 431 6.77 21.87 -24.92
CA GLU A 431 7.47 21.48 -23.68
C GLU A 431 6.84 20.21 -23.09
N ALA A 432 5.51 20.12 -23.06
CA ALA A 432 4.80 18.92 -22.61
C ALA A 432 5.15 17.69 -23.45
N ALA A 433 5.24 17.83 -24.79
CA ALA A 433 5.63 16.73 -25.67
C ALA A 433 7.04 16.20 -25.36
N VAL A 434 7.99 17.08 -25.02
CA VAL A 434 9.33 16.67 -24.58
C VAL A 434 9.28 15.87 -23.27
N ILE A 435 8.53 16.33 -22.27
CA ILE A 435 8.38 15.60 -21.00
C ILE A 435 7.73 14.23 -21.25
N LEU A 436 6.64 14.18 -22.02
CA LEU A 436 5.95 12.93 -22.36
C LEU A 436 6.86 11.94 -23.08
N ALA A 437 7.63 12.39 -24.07
CA ALA A 437 8.54 11.52 -24.82
C ALA A 437 9.64 10.95 -23.92
N ARG A 438 10.19 11.78 -23.03
CA ARG A 438 11.22 11.39 -22.08
C ARG A 438 10.72 10.37 -21.05
N VAL A 439 9.61 10.67 -20.40
CA VAL A 439 9.02 9.79 -19.37
C VAL A 439 8.55 8.45 -19.98
N ALA A 440 7.99 8.48 -21.19
CA ALA A 440 7.59 7.25 -21.87
C ALA A 440 8.77 6.47 -22.50
N GLY A 441 10.00 6.97 -22.39
CA GLY A 441 11.18 6.34 -22.99
C GLY A 441 11.05 6.18 -24.51
N LEU A 442 10.42 7.14 -25.20
CA LEU A 442 10.19 7.03 -26.63
C LEU A 442 11.49 7.15 -27.41
N LYS A 443 11.67 6.28 -28.41
CA LYS A 443 12.75 6.44 -29.38
C LYS A 443 12.51 7.70 -30.21
N LEU A 444 13.44 8.64 -30.14
CA LEU A 444 13.43 9.83 -30.98
C LEU A 444 13.97 9.50 -32.38
N PRO A 445 13.45 10.13 -33.44
CA PRO A 445 13.99 9.97 -34.78
C PRO A 445 15.40 10.56 -34.89
N ASP A 446 16.26 9.90 -35.67
CA ASP A 446 17.67 10.29 -35.89
C ASP A 446 17.87 11.15 -37.16
N ASP A 447 16.79 11.39 -37.92
CA ASP A 447 16.78 12.18 -39.17
C ASP A 447 15.87 13.40 -39.00
N ASP A 448 16.49 14.54 -38.67
CA ASP A 448 15.80 15.80 -38.42
C ASP A 448 15.04 16.29 -39.65
N GLN A 449 15.62 16.16 -40.85
CA GLN A 449 15.00 16.65 -42.07
C GLN A 449 13.73 15.87 -42.40
N LYS A 450 13.77 14.54 -42.27
CA LYS A 450 12.60 13.69 -42.44
C LYS A 450 11.55 13.94 -41.37
N THR A 451 11.97 14.15 -40.12
CA THR A 451 11.06 14.46 -39.00
C THR A 451 10.27 15.73 -39.27
N VAL A 452 10.94 16.80 -39.71
CA VAL A 452 10.30 18.07 -40.09
C VAL A 452 9.32 17.86 -41.25
N GLN A 453 9.69 17.10 -42.28
CA GLN A 453 8.80 16.81 -43.42
C GLN A 453 7.55 16.04 -42.99
N ASP A 454 7.68 15.05 -42.10
CA ASP A 454 6.54 14.28 -41.61
C ASP A 454 5.61 15.15 -40.74
N LEU A 455 6.18 16.05 -39.92
CA LEU A 455 5.40 17.02 -39.16
C LEU A 455 4.67 17.99 -40.09
N GLN A 456 5.27 18.46 -41.21
CA GLN A 456 4.61 19.31 -42.21
C GLN A 456 3.44 18.66 -42.94
N ARG A 457 3.49 17.33 -43.11
CA ARG A 457 2.35 16.55 -43.64
C ARG A 457 1.21 16.47 -42.64
N THR A 458 1.51 16.49 -41.34
CA THR A 458 0.55 16.30 -40.25
C THR A 458 -0.05 17.62 -39.77
N PHE A 459 0.78 18.63 -39.58
CA PHE A 459 0.44 19.90 -38.95
C PHE A 459 0.67 21.09 -39.88
N GLY A 460 -0.37 21.92 -40.05
CA GLY A 460 -0.31 23.15 -40.86
C GLY A 460 0.67 24.18 -40.31
N ASP A 461 0.87 24.20 -38.99
CA ASP A 461 1.73 25.11 -38.24
C ASP A 461 3.05 24.47 -37.78
N SER A 462 3.43 23.33 -38.37
CA SER A 462 4.68 22.62 -38.04
C SER A 462 5.95 23.47 -38.09
N GLY A 463 5.96 24.55 -38.89
CA GLY A 463 7.07 25.51 -38.95
C GLY A 463 7.27 26.33 -37.67
N ALA A 464 6.28 26.38 -36.78
CA ALA A 464 6.39 27.02 -35.46
C ALA A 464 6.97 26.07 -34.40
N ILE A 465 7.09 24.76 -34.68
CA ILE A 465 7.64 23.80 -33.74
C ILE A 465 9.15 24.04 -33.65
N ALA A 466 9.66 24.27 -32.44
CA ALA A 466 11.07 24.50 -32.24
C ALA A 466 11.88 23.25 -32.60
N SER A 467 13.07 23.44 -33.17
CA SER A 467 13.95 22.34 -33.62
C SER A 467 14.26 21.34 -32.49
N TRP A 468 14.49 21.84 -31.27
CA TRP A 468 14.74 21.00 -30.08
C TRP A 468 13.53 20.15 -29.66
N ALA A 469 12.31 20.59 -30.00
CA ALA A 469 11.08 19.89 -29.64
C ALA A 469 10.62 18.92 -30.73
N ALA A 470 10.97 19.18 -32.00
CA ALA A 470 10.44 18.45 -33.15
C ALA A 470 10.56 16.91 -33.06
N PRO A 471 11.70 16.32 -32.66
CA PRO A 471 11.81 14.87 -32.48
C PRO A 471 10.84 14.33 -31.43
N SER A 472 10.66 15.05 -30.33
CA SER A 472 9.75 14.66 -29.24
C SER A 472 8.29 14.83 -29.61
N VAL A 473 7.94 15.93 -30.30
CA VAL A 473 6.58 16.14 -30.83
C VAL A 473 6.21 15.02 -31.79
N TYR A 474 7.11 14.67 -32.71
CA TYR A 474 6.92 13.55 -33.63
C TYR A 474 6.70 12.23 -32.88
N ALA A 475 7.59 11.88 -31.94
CA ALA A 475 7.52 10.64 -31.20
C ALA A 475 6.25 10.55 -30.33
N ALA A 476 5.92 11.62 -29.58
CA ALA A 476 4.74 11.67 -28.72
C ALA A 476 3.43 11.61 -29.53
N GLN A 477 3.41 12.21 -30.73
CA GLN A 477 2.27 12.12 -31.66
C GLN A 477 2.10 10.69 -32.19
N LYS A 478 3.18 10.04 -32.65
CA LYS A 478 3.14 8.64 -33.10
C LYS A 478 2.70 7.69 -31.98
N ALA A 479 3.12 7.99 -30.76
CA ALA A 479 2.74 7.28 -29.55
C ALA A 479 1.29 7.56 -29.09
N LYS A 480 0.56 8.47 -29.76
CA LYS A 480 -0.79 8.95 -29.42
C LYS A 480 -0.91 9.53 -28.02
N LEU A 481 0.20 10.02 -27.46
CA LEU A 481 0.19 10.67 -26.14
C LEU A 481 -0.34 12.10 -26.27
N ILE A 482 0.12 12.83 -27.29
CA ILE A 482 -0.37 14.15 -27.68
C ILE A 482 -0.89 14.11 -29.11
N VAL A 483 -1.95 14.85 -29.41
CA VAL A 483 -2.56 14.89 -30.75
C VAL A 483 -2.73 16.33 -31.20
N GLY A 484 -2.82 16.51 -32.53
CA GLY A 484 -3.18 17.79 -33.12
C GLY A 484 -4.62 18.18 -32.85
N MET A 485 -4.89 19.45 -33.06
CA MET A 485 -6.22 20.05 -32.97
C MET A 485 -6.75 20.34 -34.37
N PRO A 486 -8.06 20.22 -34.60
CA PRO A 486 -8.66 20.69 -35.84
C PRO A 486 -8.49 22.20 -35.96
N ASP A 487 -8.16 22.63 -37.16
CA ASP A 487 -8.10 24.05 -37.53
C ASP A 487 -9.42 24.41 -38.23
N PRO A 488 -10.21 25.38 -37.72
CA PRO A 488 -11.44 25.80 -38.38
C PRO A 488 -11.25 26.26 -39.83
N ASP A 489 -10.06 26.79 -40.14
CA ASP A 489 -9.74 27.43 -41.41
C ASP A 489 -8.96 26.49 -42.36
N SER A 490 -8.66 25.25 -41.95
CA SER A 490 -7.83 24.32 -42.71
C SER A 490 -8.25 22.85 -42.54
N GLN A 491 -8.03 22.04 -43.58
CA GLN A 491 -8.21 20.58 -43.50
C GLN A 491 -7.03 19.88 -42.79
N LYS A 492 -5.93 20.60 -42.54
CA LYS A 492 -4.81 20.08 -41.74
C LYS A 492 -5.05 20.35 -40.26
N MET A 493 -4.60 19.42 -39.42
CA MET A 493 -4.52 19.67 -37.98
C MET A 493 -3.47 20.75 -37.69
N VAL A 494 -3.55 21.38 -36.53
CA VAL A 494 -2.51 22.25 -35.98
C VAL A 494 -1.98 21.69 -34.66
N PHE A 495 -0.71 21.95 -34.35
CA PHE A 495 -0.08 21.49 -33.12
C PHE A 495 -0.11 22.55 -32.02
N LYS A 496 0.02 23.82 -32.38
CA LYS A 496 0.09 25.00 -31.50
C LYS A 496 1.24 24.91 -30.49
N PRO A 497 2.50 24.89 -30.94
CA PRO A 497 3.65 24.55 -30.11
C PRO A 497 3.87 25.50 -28.92
N ASP A 498 3.64 26.80 -29.12
CA ASP A 498 3.86 27.83 -28.11
C ASP A 498 2.62 28.15 -27.26
N ASP A 499 1.45 27.64 -27.65
CA ASP A 499 0.22 27.84 -26.86
C ASP A 499 0.39 27.20 -25.47
N PRO A 500 -0.05 27.89 -24.40
CA PRO A 500 -0.16 27.29 -23.08
C PRO A 500 -1.05 26.05 -23.10
N LEU A 501 -0.56 24.97 -22.50
CA LEU A 501 -1.35 23.76 -22.31
C LEU A 501 -2.42 24.04 -21.25
N SER A 502 -3.67 23.73 -21.57
CA SER A 502 -4.72 23.85 -20.56
C SER A 502 -4.59 22.78 -19.49
N ARG A 503 -5.13 23.03 -18.32
CA ARG A 503 -5.11 22.10 -17.19
C ARG A 503 -5.86 20.81 -17.48
N ALA A 504 -7.02 20.90 -18.14
CA ALA A 504 -7.77 19.74 -18.59
C ALA A 504 -6.98 18.89 -19.61
N GLU A 505 -6.25 19.56 -20.52
CA GLU A 505 -5.36 18.89 -21.46
C GLU A 505 -4.20 18.20 -20.74
N ALA A 506 -3.49 18.90 -19.86
CA ALA A 506 -2.40 18.35 -19.07
C ALA A 506 -2.80 17.08 -18.30
N ILE A 507 -3.92 17.12 -17.57
CA ILE A 507 -4.45 15.96 -16.85
C ILE A 507 -4.73 14.81 -17.82
N SER A 508 -5.30 15.10 -18.99
CA SER A 508 -5.58 14.09 -20.00
C SER A 508 -4.33 13.49 -20.64
N LEU A 509 -3.28 14.30 -20.84
CA LEU A 509 -1.97 13.83 -21.31
C LEU A 509 -1.30 12.94 -20.26
N ALA A 510 -1.34 13.37 -18.98
CA ALA A 510 -0.83 12.59 -17.86
C ALA A 510 -1.58 11.25 -17.73
N TYR A 511 -2.91 11.26 -17.78
CA TYR A 511 -3.74 10.06 -17.75
C TYR A 511 -3.36 9.08 -18.86
N ARG A 512 -3.24 9.54 -20.12
CA ARG A 512 -2.86 8.68 -21.25
C ARG A 512 -1.48 8.07 -21.07
N LEU A 513 -0.51 8.86 -20.60
CA LEU A 513 0.84 8.39 -20.33
C LEU A 513 0.84 7.33 -19.23
N LEU A 514 0.25 7.62 -18.08
CA LEU A 514 0.25 6.72 -16.94
C LEU A 514 -0.51 5.42 -17.23
N LYS A 515 -1.63 5.50 -17.96
CA LYS A 515 -2.36 4.30 -18.42
C LYS A 515 -1.52 3.46 -19.38
N LYS A 516 -0.78 4.10 -20.30
CA LYS A 516 0.16 3.41 -21.20
C LYS A 516 1.29 2.72 -20.44
N LEU A 517 1.76 3.34 -19.35
CA LEU A 517 2.79 2.80 -18.47
C LEU A 517 2.27 1.81 -17.43
N LYS A 518 0.96 1.53 -17.41
CA LYS A 518 0.29 0.70 -16.39
C LYS A 518 0.57 1.18 -14.96
N LYS A 519 0.50 2.51 -14.78
CA LYS A 519 0.69 3.18 -13.49
C LYS A 519 -0.63 3.57 -12.82
N ILE A 520 -1.71 3.62 -13.59
CA ILE A 520 -3.08 3.85 -13.14
C ILE A 520 -4.04 2.85 -13.78
#